data_AF-A0AAV6U8A3-F1
#
_entry.id   AF-A0AAV6U8A3-F1
#
_cell.length_a   1.000
_cell.length_b   1.000
_cell.length_c   1.000
_cell.angle_alpha   90.00
_cell.angle_beta   90.00
_cell.angle_gamma   90.00
#
_symmetry.space_group_name_H-M   'P 1'
#
loop_
_entity.id
_entity.type
_entity.pdbx_description
1 polymer ?
#
loop_
_entity_poly.entity_id
_entity_poly.type
_entity_poly.pdbx_seq_one_letter_code
_entity_poly.pdbx_strand_id
1 'polypeptide(L)'
;MRLNSNVRKRWPIISKTNKVPFKFNGIQLKTKEEEIGEAKCVRASVFVPDYLSKYGDGTEIEIAKALIKPELDKVDRFLHIMHTDVQYNEFHPYRKRTKIEPTIEDVAPASVNATIAMAFLPNFITPEYFRASNALAVRELKNQLRPLLKLKTTSDIIHQARKLIATKTKWVPSIVDINPRLAEILHYVCGPYHLLSVGNLGELNQMSYERLFQDIVKVCLNSGDPLGSFRSSLDSIHIFETPLREQVFHVPGARPFTLIAKAIVGAPIDVESRVRETRFVVVDSVGNMKQSALLCGMGQAQYVHQYKWWEGKETVFFENGFIKGYVNKEDRRIVSVELNSLPLMTNLRPVLLDLMFYCRAAETGFDIDFPLYIIEERRKRYFFEYHEKHPQDLFKAFGVSTKGIVSLDCYYGEPSSGYLEKVSVCASTVQPYSIKSWDYRVGKDLTVYKKMGNREIEVQDIAEVEFNMRAPYPNGVSFSELEHFNLYTSSIVRFSKVTENLLTNTKALKRYLDDMGTGNLAEKRLKLFKVTVETNKYSMGAMKRIREEDWSDLEAQPAKRIKGIYLLNLAANPETRPGRSMAVPKRIRLANSNQYISENGESGVVTFNGKAIKVFEKKLCPKM
;
A
#
# COMPACT_ATOMS: atom_id res chain seq x y z
N MET A 1 -33.83 -7.99 34.30
CA MET A 1 -35.14 -8.18 34.97
C MET A 1 -36.33 -8.30 34.03
N ARG A 2 -36.53 -7.39 33.06
CA ARG A 2 -37.74 -7.37 32.21
C ARG A 2 -37.94 -8.62 31.33
N LEU A 3 -36.88 -9.16 30.71
CA LEU A 3 -36.96 -10.41 29.95
C LEU A 3 -37.39 -11.59 30.84
N ASN A 4 -36.76 -11.75 32.01
CA ASN A 4 -37.08 -12.83 32.96
C ASN A 4 -38.53 -12.72 33.47
N SER A 5 -38.99 -11.51 33.82
CA SER A 5 -40.39 -11.29 34.20
C SER A 5 -41.37 -11.59 33.06
N ASN A 6 -41.04 -11.21 31.82
CA ASN A 6 -41.89 -11.47 30.68
C ASN A 6 -41.95 -12.96 30.35
N VAL A 7 -40.83 -13.67 30.25
CA VAL A 7 -40.79 -15.11 29.90
C VAL A 7 -41.58 -15.97 30.90
N ARG A 8 -41.71 -15.53 32.16
CA ARG A 8 -42.55 -16.19 33.18
C ARG A 8 -44.05 -15.99 32.97
N LYS A 9 -44.48 -15.02 32.15
CA LYS A 9 -45.88 -14.84 31.79
C LYS A 9 -46.33 -15.94 30.84
N ARG A 10 -47.63 -16.23 30.85
CA ARG A 10 -48.24 -17.29 30.04
C ARG A 10 -48.10 -17.07 28.52
N TRP A 11 -48.11 -15.81 28.08
CA TRP A 11 -48.06 -15.44 26.65
C TRP A 11 -47.04 -14.32 26.39
N PRO A 12 -45.74 -14.61 26.44
CA PRO A 12 -44.72 -13.57 26.45
C PRO A 12 -44.22 -13.14 25.07
N ILE A 13 -44.60 -13.86 24.01
CA ILE A 13 -44.15 -13.63 22.64
C ILE A 13 -45.30 -13.00 21.84
N ILE A 14 -44.99 -12.10 20.91
CA ILE A 14 -45.94 -11.58 19.92
C ILE A 14 -45.69 -12.34 18.61
N SER A 15 -46.73 -12.96 18.06
CA SER A 15 -46.67 -13.76 16.84
C SER A 15 -47.56 -13.16 15.76
N LYS A 16 -46.98 -13.00 14.55
CA LYS A 16 -47.70 -12.57 13.33
C LYS A 16 -48.16 -13.74 12.46
N THR A 17 -47.76 -14.98 12.80
CA THR A 17 -47.97 -16.12 11.90
C THR A 17 -49.28 -16.86 12.19
N ASN A 18 -50.09 -17.02 11.15
CA ASN A 18 -51.29 -17.85 11.19
C ASN A 18 -50.97 -19.36 11.16
N LYS A 19 -49.74 -19.75 10.81
CA LYS A 19 -49.32 -21.16 10.65
C LYS A 19 -49.21 -21.92 11.97
N VAL A 20 -49.12 -21.21 13.09
CA VAL A 20 -49.08 -21.83 14.42
C VAL A 20 -50.51 -22.17 14.84
N PRO A 21 -50.85 -23.43 15.17
CA PRO A 21 -52.19 -23.77 15.65
C PRO A 21 -52.44 -23.17 17.05
N PHE A 22 -53.70 -23.02 17.43
CA PHE A 22 -54.05 -22.52 18.78
C PHE A 22 -53.57 -23.46 19.90
N LYS A 23 -53.60 -24.76 19.65
CA LYS A 23 -53.25 -25.80 20.60
C LYS A 23 -52.53 -26.94 19.88
N PHE A 24 -51.52 -27.53 20.51
CA PHE A 24 -50.79 -28.69 20.01
C PHE A 24 -50.49 -29.62 21.17
N ASN A 25 -50.83 -30.91 21.04
CA ASN A 25 -50.62 -31.94 22.07
C ASN A 25 -51.04 -31.52 23.49
N GLY A 26 -52.23 -30.91 23.63
CA GLY A 26 -52.71 -30.47 24.94
C GLY A 26 -52.22 -29.08 25.37
N ILE A 27 -51.13 -28.56 24.79
CA ILE A 27 -50.52 -27.28 25.14
C ILE A 27 -51.09 -26.16 24.26
N GLN A 28 -51.57 -25.09 24.89
CA GLN A 28 -52.03 -23.92 24.16
C GLN A 28 -50.83 -23.07 23.73
N LEU A 29 -50.72 -22.79 22.43
CA LEU A 29 -49.57 -22.15 21.80
C LEU A 29 -49.77 -20.66 21.55
N LYS A 30 -50.99 -20.22 21.23
CA LYS A 30 -51.31 -18.80 21.02
C LYS A 30 -52.68 -18.41 21.55
N THR A 31 -52.90 -17.12 21.73
CA THR A 31 -54.21 -16.52 22.03
C THR A 31 -55.02 -16.32 20.75
N LYS A 32 -56.34 -16.13 20.91
CA LYS A 32 -57.21 -15.65 19.83
C LYS A 32 -57.32 -14.13 19.81
N GLU A 33 -57.03 -13.49 20.94
CA GLU A 33 -57.04 -12.05 21.10
C GLU A 33 -55.82 -11.43 20.44
N GLU A 34 -56.07 -10.33 19.72
CA GLU A 34 -55.02 -9.52 19.11
C GLU A 34 -54.27 -8.70 20.18
N GLU A 35 -53.00 -8.43 19.91
CA GLU A 35 -52.16 -7.61 20.78
C GLU A 35 -52.62 -6.15 20.78
N ILE A 36 -52.67 -5.55 21.97
CA ILE A 36 -52.96 -4.12 22.12
C ILE A 36 -51.82 -3.32 21.47
N GLY A 37 -52.13 -2.63 20.36
CA GLY A 37 -51.18 -1.74 19.67
C GLY A 37 -50.51 -2.31 18.42
N GLU A 38 -50.69 -3.60 18.10
CA GLU A 38 -50.20 -4.19 16.84
C GLU A 38 -51.31 -4.99 16.13
N ALA A 39 -51.88 -4.42 15.07
CA ALA A 39 -52.91 -5.08 14.27
C ALA A 39 -52.39 -6.40 13.67
N LYS A 40 -53.23 -7.45 13.68
CA LYS A 40 -52.95 -8.79 13.14
C LYS A 40 -51.84 -9.59 13.86
N CYS A 41 -51.52 -9.23 15.10
CA CYS A 41 -50.56 -9.95 15.93
C CYS A 41 -51.29 -10.59 17.12
N VAL A 42 -50.90 -11.80 17.52
CA VAL A 42 -51.48 -12.49 18.68
C VAL A 42 -50.39 -12.84 19.70
N ARG A 43 -50.76 -12.94 20.96
CA ARG A 43 -49.83 -13.39 22.00
C ARG A 43 -49.59 -14.89 21.88
N ALA A 44 -48.37 -15.31 22.10
CA ALA A 44 -47.88 -16.67 21.92
C ALA A 44 -47.07 -17.12 23.14
N SER A 45 -47.07 -18.43 23.38
CA SER A 45 -46.26 -19.04 24.42
C SER A 45 -44.81 -19.21 23.96
N VAL A 46 -43.92 -19.46 24.93
CA VAL A 46 -42.50 -19.75 24.68
C VAL A 46 -42.26 -21.04 23.90
N PHE A 47 -43.27 -21.90 23.76
CA PHE A 47 -43.18 -23.15 22.99
C PHE A 47 -43.39 -22.96 21.49
N VAL A 48 -43.83 -21.77 21.05
CA VAL A 48 -44.09 -21.50 19.64
C VAL A 48 -42.82 -21.57 18.77
N PRO A 49 -41.67 -21.01 19.18
CA PRO A 49 -40.41 -21.21 18.47
C PRO A 49 -40.05 -22.69 18.28
N ASP A 50 -40.12 -23.50 19.33
CA ASP A 50 -39.80 -24.94 19.25
C ASP A 50 -40.74 -25.69 18.30
N TYR A 51 -42.04 -25.37 18.35
CA TYR A 51 -43.02 -25.91 17.43
C TYR A 51 -42.68 -25.55 15.98
N LEU A 52 -42.36 -24.29 15.70
CA LEU A 52 -42.00 -23.82 14.36
C LEU A 52 -40.66 -24.41 13.88
N SER A 53 -39.68 -24.59 14.75
CA SER A 53 -38.40 -25.23 14.40
C SER A 53 -38.58 -26.70 14.01
N LYS A 54 -39.54 -27.41 14.61
CA LYS A 54 -39.78 -28.83 14.35
C LYS A 54 -40.79 -29.11 13.24
N TYR A 55 -41.85 -28.31 13.16
CA TYR A 55 -43.00 -28.55 12.27
C TYR A 55 -43.25 -27.42 11.27
N GLY A 56 -42.48 -26.33 11.32
CA GLY A 56 -42.58 -25.23 10.37
C GLY A 56 -42.02 -25.59 9.01
N ASP A 57 -42.32 -24.74 8.02
CA ASP A 57 -41.86 -24.93 6.66
C ASP A 57 -40.34 -24.77 6.56
N GLY A 58 -39.69 -25.74 5.93
CA GLY A 58 -38.26 -25.67 5.62
C GLY A 58 -37.94 -24.58 4.60
N THR A 59 -36.70 -24.11 4.62
CA THR A 59 -36.17 -23.16 3.63
C THR A 59 -35.04 -23.81 2.84
N GLU A 60 -34.84 -23.39 1.57
CA GLU A 60 -33.73 -23.85 0.73
C GLU A 60 -32.36 -23.57 1.39
N ILE A 61 -31.43 -24.51 1.30
CA ILE A 61 -30.07 -24.40 1.88
C ILE A 61 -29.35 -23.15 1.36
N GLU A 62 -29.53 -22.81 0.08
CA GLU A 62 -28.91 -21.62 -0.52
C GLU A 62 -29.35 -20.32 0.15
N ILE A 63 -30.65 -20.20 0.46
CA ILE A 63 -31.22 -19.05 1.15
C ILE A 63 -30.70 -18.98 2.59
N ALA A 64 -30.65 -20.13 3.28
CA ALA A 64 -30.10 -20.20 4.63
C ALA A 64 -28.61 -19.78 4.66
N LYS A 65 -27.78 -20.33 3.75
CA LYS A 65 -26.36 -19.97 3.62
C LYS A 65 -26.18 -18.49 3.31
N ALA A 66 -26.99 -17.90 2.42
CA ALA A 66 -26.93 -16.47 2.12
C ALA A 66 -27.28 -15.60 3.35
N LEU A 67 -28.21 -16.04 4.20
CA LEU A 67 -28.63 -15.32 5.40
C LEU A 67 -27.52 -15.24 6.46
N ILE A 68 -26.75 -16.32 6.63
CA ILE A 68 -25.67 -16.42 7.63
C ILE A 68 -24.27 -16.29 7.02
N LYS A 69 -24.17 -15.87 5.75
CA LYS A 69 -22.91 -15.81 4.99
C LYS A 69 -21.77 -15.09 5.72
N PRO A 70 -21.96 -13.91 6.34
CA PRO A 70 -20.87 -13.23 7.05
C PRO A 70 -20.30 -14.06 8.21
N GLU A 71 -21.14 -14.86 8.88
CA GLU A 71 -20.70 -15.71 9.98
C GLU A 71 -20.07 -17.01 9.46
N LEU A 72 -20.59 -17.60 8.37
CA LEU A 72 -19.96 -18.73 7.71
C LEU A 72 -18.54 -18.39 7.24
N ASP A 73 -18.36 -17.21 6.64
CA ASP A 73 -17.04 -16.79 6.16
C ASP A 73 -16.04 -16.63 7.32
N LYS A 74 -16.49 -16.24 8.51
CA LYS A 74 -15.64 -16.20 9.72
C LYS A 74 -15.26 -17.60 10.17
N VAL A 75 -16.22 -18.52 10.19
CA VAL A 75 -15.97 -19.93 10.56
C VAL A 75 -14.98 -20.56 9.59
N ASP A 76 -15.21 -20.39 8.28
CA ASP A 76 -14.31 -20.88 7.24
C ASP A 76 -12.91 -20.28 7.45
N ARG A 77 -12.78 -18.96 7.62
CA ARG A 77 -11.49 -18.33 7.88
C ARG A 77 -10.80 -18.91 9.12
N PHE A 78 -11.52 -19.06 10.23
CA PHE A 78 -10.99 -19.57 11.49
C PHE A 78 -10.46 -21.00 11.35
N LEU A 79 -11.21 -21.88 10.66
CA LEU A 79 -10.82 -23.28 10.45
C LEU A 79 -9.58 -23.45 9.56
N HIS A 80 -9.26 -22.45 8.73
CA HIS A 80 -8.08 -22.48 7.86
C HIS A 80 -6.83 -21.85 8.51
N ILE A 81 -6.89 -21.50 9.79
CA ILE A 81 -5.75 -20.91 10.51
C ILE A 81 -4.84 -22.03 11.00
N MET A 82 -3.56 -21.95 10.61
CA MET A 82 -2.52 -22.80 11.20
C MET A 82 -2.03 -22.15 12.50
N HIS A 83 -2.19 -22.89 13.60
CA HIS A 83 -1.72 -22.49 14.92
C HIS A 83 -0.29 -22.96 15.16
N THR A 84 0.46 -22.17 15.93
CA THR A 84 1.74 -22.57 16.54
C THR A 84 1.58 -22.67 18.05
N ASP A 85 2.64 -23.02 18.77
CA ASP A 85 2.60 -23.09 20.23
C ASP A 85 2.32 -21.71 20.86
N VAL A 86 1.54 -21.73 21.95
CA VAL A 86 1.23 -20.53 22.73
C VAL A 86 2.46 -20.14 23.55
N GLN A 87 2.89 -18.89 23.40
CA GLN A 87 3.92 -18.28 24.23
C GLN A 87 3.27 -17.52 25.39
N TYR A 88 3.68 -17.79 26.62
CA TYR A 88 3.27 -17.04 27.79
C TYR A 88 4.41 -16.13 28.25
N ASN A 89 4.23 -14.82 28.17
CA ASN A 89 5.17 -13.79 28.63
C ASN A 89 4.37 -12.54 29.02
N GLU A 90 4.99 -11.62 29.76
CA GLU A 90 4.44 -10.28 29.95
C GLU A 90 4.59 -9.49 28.65
N PHE A 91 3.47 -9.09 28.07
CA PHE A 91 3.43 -8.29 26.85
C PHE A 91 2.71 -6.97 27.10
N HIS A 92 3.26 -5.88 26.57
CA HIS A 92 2.65 -4.55 26.65
C HIS A 92 1.86 -4.25 25.36
N PRO A 93 0.53 -4.38 25.36
CA PRO A 93 -0.27 -4.12 24.17
C PRO A 93 -0.22 -2.65 23.77
N TYR A 94 -0.09 -2.39 22.47
CA TYR A 94 -0.21 -1.08 21.88
C TYR A 94 -1.52 -0.90 21.13
N ARG A 95 -2.10 0.31 21.19
CA ARG A 95 -3.36 0.59 20.49
C ARG A 95 -3.08 0.93 19.03
N LYS A 96 -3.65 0.15 18.12
CA LYS A 96 -3.61 0.40 16.68
C LYS A 96 -5.01 0.62 16.14
N ARG A 97 -5.17 1.57 15.21
CA ARG A 97 -6.41 1.72 14.44
C ARG A 97 -6.44 0.65 13.34
N THR A 98 -7.36 -0.29 13.47
CA THR A 98 -7.47 -1.43 12.54
C THR A 98 -8.91 -1.62 12.09
N LYS A 99 -9.09 -2.13 10.86
CA LYS A 99 -10.39 -2.64 10.42
C LYS A 99 -10.68 -3.93 11.20
N ILE A 100 -11.81 -3.99 11.88
CA ILE A 100 -12.13 -5.13 12.77
C ILE A 100 -12.82 -6.30 12.07
N GLU A 101 -13.37 -6.07 10.88
CA GLU A 101 -14.07 -7.08 10.09
C GLU A 101 -13.58 -6.94 8.63
N PRO A 102 -13.17 -8.04 7.96
CA PRO A 102 -12.89 -8.04 6.53
C PRO A 102 -14.21 -7.91 5.76
N THR A 103 -14.24 -6.97 4.83
CA THR A 103 -15.36 -6.80 3.89
C THR A 103 -15.04 -7.50 2.57
N ILE A 104 -16.06 -7.81 1.77
CA ILE A 104 -15.86 -8.37 0.43
C ILE A 104 -15.24 -7.32 -0.49
N GLU A 105 -15.70 -6.07 -0.32
CA GLU A 105 -15.19 -4.88 -0.99
C GLU A 105 -15.18 -3.72 0.00
N ASP A 106 -14.15 -2.89 -0.07
CA ASP A 106 -13.97 -1.74 0.81
C ASP A 106 -14.69 -0.52 0.23
N VAL A 107 -15.97 -0.35 0.59
CA VAL A 107 -16.77 0.78 0.11
C VAL A 107 -16.63 1.95 1.08
N ALA A 108 -16.27 3.12 0.55
CA ALA A 108 -16.20 4.35 1.33
C ALA A 108 -17.53 4.62 2.08
N PRO A 109 -17.52 5.08 3.34
CA PRO A 109 -18.74 5.23 4.14
C PRO A 109 -19.86 6.03 3.47
N ALA A 110 -19.49 7.08 2.72
CA ALA A 110 -20.44 7.91 1.97
C ALA A 110 -21.13 7.14 0.82
N SER A 111 -20.44 6.16 0.23
CA SER A 111 -20.91 5.36 -0.90
C SER A 111 -21.66 4.10 -0.50
N VAL A 112 -21.65 3.70 0.78
CA VAL A 112 -22.27 2.46 1.26
C VAL A 112 -23.77 2.42 0.96
N ASN A 113 -24.51 3.47 1.34
CA ASN A 113 -25.96 3.50 1.12
C ASN A 113 -26.31 3.54 -0.37
N ALA A 114 -25.55 4.29 -1.17
CA ALA A 114 -25.72 4.36 -2.62
C ALA A 114 -25.49 3.00 -3.28
N THR A 115 -24.45 2.27 -2.85
CA THR A 115 -24.11 0.93 -3.34
C THR A 115 -25.20 -0.09 -2.98
N ILE A 116 -25.72 -0.07 -1.74
CA ILE A 116 -26.81 -0.97 -1.31
C ILE A 116 -28.10 -0.66 -2.09
N ALA A 117 -28.44 0.62 -2.24
CA ALA A 117 -29.59 1.04 -3.04
C ALA A 117 -29.47 0.52 -4.47
N MET A 118 -28.32 0.72 -5.13
CA MET A 118 -28.06 0.24 -6.50
C MET A 118 -28.12 -1.28 -6.62
N ALA A 119 -27.81 -2.01 -5.56
CA ALA A 119 -27.90 -3.47 -5.53
C ALA A 119 -29.35 -3.98 -5.49
N PHE A 120 -30.21 -3.39 -4.64
CA PHE A 120 -31.53 -3.98 -4.33
C PHE A 120 -32.73 -3.13 -4.75
N LEU A 121 -32.56 -1.82 -4.92
CA LEU A 121 -33.62 -0.86 -5.20
C LEU A 121 -33.29 0.06 -6.40
N PRO A 122 -32.81 -0.46 -7.56
CA PRO A 122 -32.31 0.34 -8.69
C PRO A 122 -33.31 1.37 -9.22
N ASN A 123 -34.61 1.09 -9.08
CA ASN A 123 -35.69 1.93 -9.61
C ASN A 123 -35.99 3.17 -8.75
N PHE A 124 -35.46 3.25 -7.52
CA PHE A 124 -35.74 4.33 -6.57
C PHE A 124 -34.53 5.26 -6.33
N ILE A 125 -33.57 5.26 -7.26
CA ILE A 125 -32.24 5.86 -7.04
C ILE A 125 -32.11 7.17 -7.79
N THR A 126 -31.56 8.17 -7.10
CA THR A 126 -31.23 9.45 -7.71
C THR A 126 -29.97 9.36 -8.57
N PRO A 127 -29.81 10.23 -9.59
CA PRO A 127 -28.58 10.27 -10.41
C PRO A 127 -27.29 10.46 -9.60
N GLU A 128 -27.37 11.12 -8.44
CA GLU A 128 -26.26 11.32 -7.51
C GLU A 128 -25.80 10.00 -6.88
N TYR A 129 -26.74 9.17 -6.45
CA TYR A 129 -26.45 7.85 -5.88
C TYR A 129 -25.88 6.90 -6.94
N PHE A 130 -26.31 7.02 -8.19
CA PHE A 130 -25.72 6.27 -9.30
C PHE A 130 -24.21 6.56 -9.44
N ARG A 131 -23.82 7.84 -9.43
CA ARG A 131 -22.41 8.27 -9.53
C ARG A 131 -21.58 7.90 -8.30
N ALA A 132 -22.18 7.89 -7.11
CA ALA A 132 -21.49 7.60 -5.87
C ALA A 132 -21.32 6.09 -5.58
N SER A 133 -22.03 5.22 -6.31
CA SER A 133 -22.03 3.77 -6.08
C SER A 133 -20.78 3.08 -6.58
N ASN A 134 -20.35 2.01 -5.89
CA ASN A 134 -19.26 1.15 -6.34
C ASN A 134 -19.82 -0.04 -7.15
N ALA A 135 -19.50 -0.09 -8.46
CA ALA A 135 -20.03 -1.10 -9.38
C ALA A 135 -19.62 -2.54 -9.05
N LEU A 136 -18.39 -2.75 -8.55
CA LEU A 136 -17.89 -4.07 -8.15
C LEU A 136 -18.64 -4.58 -6.92
N ALA A 137 -18.76 -3.73 -5.89
CA ALA A 137 -19.52 -4.06 -4.68
C ALA A 137 -21.01 -4.33 -4.98
N VAL A 138 -21.62 -3.59 -5.92
CA VAL A 138 -22.99 -3.88 -6.40
C VAL A 138 -23.08 -5.29 -7.01
N ARG A 139 -22.12 -5.68 -7.84
CA ARG A 139 -22.09 -7.01 -8.47
C ARG A 139 -21.94 -8.12 -7.43
N GLU A 140 -21.00 -7.98 -6.50
CA GLU A 140 -20.76 -8.97 -5.44
C GLU A 140 -21.95 -9.09 -4.49
N LEU A 141 -22.55 -7.96 -4.07
CA LEU A 141 -23.77 -7.98 -3.25
C LEU A 141 -24.94 -8.65 -3.97
N LYS A 142 -25.13 -8.35 -5.26
CA LYS A 142 -26.16 -9.02 -6.06
C LYS A 142 -25.92 -10.51 -6.16
N ASN A 143 -24.68 -10.96 -6.34
CA ASN A 143 -24.36 -12.39 -6.42
C ASN A 143 -24.61 -13.12 -5.09
N GLN A 144 -24.16 -12.55 -3.98
CA GLN A 144 -24.23 -13.22 -2.68
C GLN A 144 -25.60 -13.17 -2.03
N LEU A 145 -26.34 -12.07 -2.21
CA LEU A 145 -27.64 -11.87 -1.56
C LEU A 145 -28.83 -12.07 -2.52
N ARG A 146 -28.59 -12.46 -3.78
CA ARG A 146 -29.66 -12.83 -4.74
C ARG A 146 -30.70 -13.79 -4.15
N PRO A 147 -30.31 -14.87 -3.44
CA PRO A 147 -31.27 -15.84 -2.92
C PRO A 147 -32.27 -15.21 -1.93
N LEU A 148 -31.83 -14.18 -1.20
CA LEU A 148 -32.65 -13.52 -0.16
C LEU A 148 -33.73 -12.62 -0.74
N LEU A 149 -33.60 -12.15 -1.98
CA LEU A 149 -34.63 -11.35 -2.65
C LEU A 149 -35.99 -12.06 -2.71
N LYS A 150 -36.00 -13.41 -2.66
CA LYS A 150 -37.22 -14.22 -2.61
C LYS A 150 -38.01 -14.07 -1.30
N LEU A 151 -37.36 -13.70 -0.19
CA LEU A 151 -37.95 -13.68 1.16
C LEU A 151 -38.72 -12.40 1.52
N LYS A 152 -38.78 -11.40 0.61
CA LYS A 152 -39.54 -10.14 0.75
C LYS A 152 -39.25 -9.28 1.99
N THR A 153 -38.19 -9.52 2.76
CA THR A 153 -37.78 -8.66 3.89
C THR A 153 -36.63 -7.72 3.49
N THR A 154 -36.96 -6.51 3.06
CA THR A 154 -35.97 -5.52 2.58
C THR A 154 -35.04 -5.01 3.69
N SER A 155 -35.50 -4.89 4.94
CA SER A 155 -34.68 -4.38 6.06
C SER A 155 -33.49 -5.28 6.38
N ASP A 156 -33.71 -6.58 6.44
CA ASP A 156 -32.72 -7.55 6.88
C ASP A 156 -31.65 -7.74 5.80
N ILE A 157 -32.06 -7.74 4.52
CA ILE A 157 -31.15 -7.77 3.37
C ILE A 157 -30.25 -6.53 3.37
N ILE A 158 -30.80 -5.34 3.64
CA ILE A 158 -30.01 -4.11 3.73
C ILE A 158 -29.01 -4.18 4.90
N HIS A 159 -29.41 -4.69 6.07
CA HIS A 159 -28.49 -4.87 7.19
C HIS A 159 -27.38 -5.87 6.90
N GLN A 160 -27.68 -6.99 6.25
CA GLN A 160 -26.67 -7.97 5.84
C GLN A 160 -25.72 -7.39 4.78
N ALA A 161 -26.26 -6.72 3.76
CA ALA A 161 -25.45 -6.05 2.75
C ALA A 161 -24.51 -5.02 3.38
N ARG A 162 -24.99 -4.22 4.32
CA ARG A 162 -24.17 -3.25 5.05
C ARG A 162 -23.03 -3.94 5.81
N LYS A 163 -23.26 -5.10 6.46
CA LYS A 163 -22.18 -5.84 7.13
C LYS A 163 -21.10 -6.33 6.16
N LEU A 164 -21.46 -6.64 4.92
CA LEU A 164 -20.53 -7.19 3.92
C LEU A 164 -19.64 -6.15 3.24
N ILE A 165 -20.06 -4.87 3.18
CA ILE A 165 -19.33 -3.81 2.46
C ILE A 165 -18.93 -2.61 3.31
N ALA A 166 -19.53 -2.40 4.49
CA ALA A 166 -19.23 -1.24 5.32
C ALA A 166 -18.00 -1.50 6.18
N THR A 167 -16.95 -0.71 5.95
CA THR A 167 -15.72 -0.81 6.73
C THR A 167 -15.92 -0.32 8.16
N LYS A 168 -15.67 -1.19 9.15
CA LYS A 168 -15.63 -0.78 10.56
C LYS A 168 -14.19 -0.68 11.03
N THR A 169 -13.77 0.52 11.42
CA THR A 169 -12.45 0.75 12.04
C THR A 169 -12.61 0.99 13.54
N LYS A 170 -11.75 0.36 14.34
CA LYS A 170 -11.67 0.60 15.78
C LYS A 170 -10.21 0.67 16.22
N TRP A 171 -9.99 1.36 17.33
CA TRP A 171 -8.73 1.28 18.06
C TRP A 171 -8.74 0.00 18.88
N VAL A 172 -7.81 -0.91 18.58
CA VAL A 172 -7.69 -2.21 19.24
C VAL A 172 -6.30 -2.34 19.87
N PRO A 173 -6.20 -2.79 21.13
CA PRO A 173 -4.93 -3.11 21.76
C PRO A 173 -4.38 -4.42 21.17
N SER A 174 -3.12 -4.43 20.75
CA SER A 174 -2.43 -5.62 20.25
C SER A 174 -0.95 -5.56 20.54
N ILE A 175 -0.32 -6.73 20.61
CA ILE A 175 1.12 -6.89 20.76
C ILE A 175 1.79 -7.24 19.42
N VAL A 176 0.98 -7.57 18.41
CA VAL A 176 1.39 -7.91 17.03
C VAL A 176 0.74 -6.98 16.02
N ASP A 177 1.33 -6.90 14.82
CA ASP A 177 0.67 -6.19 13.72
C ASP A 177 -0.66 -6.88 13.36
N ILE A 178 -1.69 -6.09 13.11
CA ILE A 178 -3.07 -6.56 12.94
C ILE A 178 -3.58 -6.20 11.56
N ASN A 179 -3.92 -7.23 10.78
CA ASN A 179 -4.72 -7.10 9.57
C ASN A 179 -6.21 -7.35 9.89
N PRO A 180 -7.15 -7.06 8.98
CA PRO A 180 -8.58 -7.21 9.27
C PRO A 180 -9.01 -8.64 9.64
N ARG A 181 -8.31 -9.66 9.15
CA ARG A 181 -8.59 -11.07 9.45
C ARG A 181 -8.08 -11.45 10.84
N LEU A 182 -6.90 -10.96 11.22
CA LEU A 182 -6.34 -11.14 12.56
C LEU A 182 -7.13 -10.36 13.61
N ALA A 183 -7.67 -9.19 13.23
CA ALA A 183 -8.48 -8.34 14.10
C ALA A 183 -9.75 -9.06 14.58
N GLU A 184 -10.38 -9.90 13.74
CA GLU A 184 -11.58 -10.68 14.12
C GLU A 184 -11.30 -11.63 15.29
N ILE A 185 -10.10 -12.22 15.31
CA ILE A 185 -9.70 -13.26 16.28
C ILE A 185 -8.66 -12.75 17.28
N LEU A 186 -8.48 -11.44 17.39
CA LEU A 186 -7.43 -10.83 18.21
C LEU A 186 -7.50 -11.28 19.68
N HIS A 187 -8.72 -11.43 20.19
CA HIS A 187 -9.00 -11.91 21.55
C HIS A 187 -8.54 -13.36 21.80
N TYR A 188 -8.35 -14.15 20.74
CA TYR A 188 -7.85 -15.51 20.77
C TYR A 188 -6.34 -15.58 20.50
N VAL A 189 -5.83 -14.69 19.63
CA VAL A 189 -4.43 -14.67 19.19
C VAL A 189 -3.51 -14.06 20.24
N CYS A 190 -3.93 -12.99 20.91
CA CYS A 190 -3.03 -12.31 21.83
C CYS A 190 -3.74 -11.61 22.99
N GLY A 191 -3.03 -11.51 24.10
CA GLY A 191 -3.41 -10.71 25.25
C GLY A 191 -2.18 -10.22 26.01
N PRO A 192 -2.37 -9.59 27.19
CA PRO A 192 -1.26 -9.09 28.00
C PRO A 192 -0.30 -10.18 28.48
N TYR A 193 -0.72 -11.44 28.45
CA TYR A 193 0.01 -12.58 29.04
C TYR A 193 0.25 -13.74 28.07
N HIS A 194 -0.22 -13.64 26.82
CA HIS A 194 -0.08 -14.73 25.87
C HIS A 194 -0.02 -14.23 24.43
N LEU A 195 0.71 -14.98 23.60
CA LEU A 195 0.80 -14.81 22.16
C LEU A 195 0.70 -16.20 21.49
N LEU A 196 -0.29 -16.36 20.62
CA LEU A 196 -0.43 -17.49 19.73
C LEU A 196 -0.02 -17.03 18.32
N SER A 197 1.14 -17.45 17.83
CA SER A 197 1.53 -17.07 16.46
C SER A 197 0.67 -17.84 15.46
N VAL A 198 0.09 -17.12 14.49
CA VAL A 198 -0.73 -17.70 13.44
C VAL A 198 -0.08 -17.47 12.08
N GLY A 199 -0.18 -18.46 11.19
CA GLY A 199 0.34 -18.31 9.83
C GLY A 199 -0.33 -17.14 9.11
N ASN A 200 0.47 -16.24 8.53
CA ASN A 200 -0.01 -15.03 7.85
C ASN A 200 -0.90 -15.38 6.65
N LEU A 201 -2.22 -15.26 6.84
CA LEU A 201 -3.23 -15.41 5.79
C LEU A 201 -3.23 -14.19 4.85
N GLY A 202 -2.27 -14.14 3.94
CA GLY A 202 -2.29 -13.29 2.74
C GLY A 202 -2.01 -11.81 3.01
N GLU A 203 -0.78 -11.49 3.44
CA GLU A 203 -0.37 -10.10 3.62
C GLU A 203 -0.09 -9.38 2.30
N LEU A 204 -0.57 -8.13 2.21
CA LEU A 204 0.01 -7.12 1.35
C LEU A 204 1.40 -6.78 1.90
N ASN A 205 2.45 -7.31 1.29
CA ASN A 205 3.83 -7.04 1.71
C ASN A 205 4.18 -5.57 1.41
N GLN A 206 4.22 -4.72 2.44
CA GLN A 206 4.56 -3.29 2.32
C GLN A 206 5.91 -3.09 1.61
N MET A 207 6.89 -3.97 1.82
CA MET A 207 8.20 -3.90 1.16
C MET A 207 8.11 -4.15 -0.34
N SER A 208 7.21 -5.04 -0.77
CA SER A 208 7.00 -5.30 -2.19
C SER A 208 6.38 -4.09 -2.90
N TYR A 209 5.39 -3.47 -2.27
CA TYR A 209 4.75 -2.26 -2.79
C TYR A 209 5.71 -1.07 -2.82
N GLU A 210 6.45 -0.85 -1.73
CA GLU A 210 7.44 0.22 -1.66
C GLU A 210 8.54 0.06 -2.73
N ARG A 211 8.91 -1.19 -3.09
CA ARG A 211 9.86 -1.47 -4.18
C ARG A 211 9.27 -1.10 -5.54
N LEU A 212 8.01 -1.48 -5.77
CA LEU A 212 7.30 -1.14 -6.99
C LEU A 212 7.20 0.38 -7.15
N PHE A 213 6.81 1.11 -6.10
CA PHE A 213 6.75 2.57 -6.13
C PHE A 213 8.13 3.22 -6.32
N GLN A 214 9.19 2.71 -5.69
CA GLN A 214 10.56 3.18 -5.91
C GLN A 214 10.93 3.11 -7.39
N ASP A 215 10.67 1.98 -8.06
CA ASP A 215 11.05 1.80 -9.45
C ASP A 215 10.17 2.62 -10.41
N ILE A 216 8.89 2.85 -10.08
CA ILE A 216 8.03 3.80 -10.80
C ILE A 216 8.61 5.21 -10.67
N VAL A 217 8.95 5.67 -9.46
CA VAL A 217 9.56 6.99 -9.24
C VAL A 217 10.85 7.13 -10.07
N LYS A 218 11.72 6.11 -10.10
CA LYS A 218 12.94 6.13 -10.95
C LYS A 218 12.62 6.36 -12.42
N VAL A 219 11.56 5.73 -12.95
CA VAL A 219 11.15 5.91 -14.34
C VAL A 219 10.59 7.31 -14.55
N CYS A 220 9.74 7.79 -13.64
CA CYS A 220 9.06 9.09 -13.73
C CYS A 220 10.01 10.29 -13.57
N LEU A 221 11.01 10.22 -12.70
CA LEU A 221 12.01 11.30 -12.54
C LEU A 221 12.83 11.56 -13.80
N ASN A 222 12.95 10.54 -14.67
CA ASN A 222 13.59 10.69 -15.97
C ASN A 222 12.64 11.26 -17.04
N SER A 223 11.35 11.49 -16.72
CA SER A 223 10.35 12.06 -17.63
C SER A 223 10.37 13.59 -17.62
N GLY A 224 9.88 14.23 -18.69
CA GLY A 224 9.75 15.68 -18.74
C GLY A 224 8.61 16.23 -17.87
N ASP A 225 7.72 15.35 -17.39
CA ASP A 225 6.62 15.64 -16.47
C ASP A 225 6.49 14.48 -15.46
N PRO A 226 7.32 14.46 -14.39
CA PRO A 226 7.38 13.33 -13.46
C PRO A 226 6.04 13.04 -12.77
N LEU A 227 5.30 14.08 -12.37
CA LEU A 227 4.00 13.94 -11.72
C LEU A 227 2.93 13.38 -12.66
N GLY A 228 2.85 13.89 -13.89
CA GLY A 228 1.93 13.38 -14.91
C GLY A 228 2.23 11.92 -15.27
N SER A 229 3.51 11.59 -15.47
CA SER A 229 3.95 10.21 -15.72
C SER A 229 3.60 9.27 -14.57
N PHE A 230 3.82 9.68 -13.31
CA PHE A 230 3.50 8.84 -12.16
C PHE A 230 2.01 8.54 -12.06
N ARG A 231 1.15 9.52 -12.33
CA ARG A 231 -0.30 9.32 -12.39
C ARG A 231 -0.69 8.29 -13.46
N SER A 232 -0.13 8.41 -14.66
CA SER A 232 -0.35 7.43 -15.74
C SER A 232 0.12 6.02 -15.35
N SER A 233 1.25 5.91 -14.64
CA SER A 233 1.75 4.63 -14.12
C SER A 233 0.80 3.98 -13.11
N LEU A 234 0.15 4.76 -12.24
CA LEU A 234 -0.83 4.23 -11.28
C LEU A 234 -2.08 3.65 -11.96
N ASP A 235 -2.48 4.20 -13.10
CA ASP A 235 -3.64 3.71 -13.87
C ASP A 235 -3.28 2.52 -14.78
N SER A 236 -2.03 2.43 -15.26
CA SER A 236 -1.58 1.40 -16.20
C SER A 236 -1.01 0.14 -15.55
N ILE A 237 -0.52 0.23 -14.32
CA ILE A 237 0.01 -0.94 -13.58
C ILE A 237 -1.16 -1.60 -12.86
N HIS A 238 -1.29 -2.92 -13.00
CA HIS A 238 -2.40 -3.68 -12.43
C HIS A 238 -1.87 -4.77 -11.50
N ILE A 239 -2.54 -5.00 -10.38
CA ILE A 239 -2.28 -6.10 -9.45
C ILE A 239 -3.57 -6.90 -9.35
N PHE A 240 -3.52 -8.19 -9.70
CA PHE A 240 -4.72 -9.04 -9.79
C PHE A 240 -5.85 -8.38 -10.60
N GLU A 241 -5.51 -7.81 -11.76
CA GLU A 241 -6.45 -7.12 -12.67
C GLU A 241 -7.05 -5.80 -12.16
N THR A 242 -6.71 -5.38 -10.94
CA THR A 242 -7.11 -4.05 -10.41
C THR A 242 -6.00 -3.01 -10.64
N PRO A 243 -6.34 -1.77 -11.05
CA PRO A 243 -5.34 -0.71 -11.19
C PRO A 243 -4.61 -0.42 -9.87
N LEU A 244 -3.32 -0.13 -9.96
CA LEU A 244 -2.46 0.17 -8.81
C LEU A 244 -2.99 1.36 -8.01
N ARG A 245 -3.62 2.33 -8.69
CA ARG A 245 -4.33 3.45 -8.07
C ARG A 245 -5.32 3.04 -6.98
N GLU A 246 -6.10 1.98 -7.20
CA GLU A 246 -7.07 1.48 -6.23
C GLU A 246 -6.37 0.74 -5.10
N GLN A 247 -5.32 -0.03 -5.43
CA GLN A 247 -4.53 -0.79 -4.47
C GLN A 247 -3.77 0.10 -3.46
N VAL A 248 -3.37 1.31 -3.84
CA VAL A 248 -2.66 2.27 -2.99
C VAL A 248 -3.40 2.57 -1.69
N PHE A 249 -4.74 2.57 -1.69
CA PHE A 249 -5.56 2.80 -0.49
C PHE A 249 -5.41 1.69 0.57
N HIS A 250 -5.02 0.50 0.15
CA HIS A 250 -4.92 -0.69 0.99
C HIS A 250 -3.51 -0.98 1.48
N VAL A 251 -2.49 -0.32 0.90
CA VAL A 251 -1.09 -0.50 1.32
C VAL A 251 -0.89 0.05 2.74
N PRO A 252 -0.41 -0.73 3.72
CA PRO A 252 -0.19 -0.24 5.08
C PRO A 252 1.00 0.74 5.16
N GLY A 253 0.94 1.68 6.11
CA GLY A 253 2.00 2.64 6.44
C GLY A 253 2.29 3.71 5.37
N ALA A 254 3.35 4.51 5.58
CA ALA A 254 3.71 5.65 4.74
C ALA A 254 5.24 5.75 4.51
N ARG A 255 5.86 4.69 4.02
CA ARG A 255 7.27 4.73 3.58
C ARG A 255 7.46 5.75 2.42
N PRO A 256 8.67 6.28 2.18
CA PRO A 256 8.87 7.43 1.30
C PRO A 256 8.22 7.34 -0.08
N PHE A 257 8.32 6.19 -0.77
CA PHE A 257 7.74 6.03 -2.10
C PHE A 257 6.23 5.73 -2.06
N THR A 258 5.78 4.96 -1.07
CA THR A 258 4.35 4.70 -0.79
C THR A 258 3.62 5.99 -0.39
N LEU A 259 4.29 6.89 0.34
CA LEU A 259 3.79 8.19 0.74
C LEU A 259 3.46 9.05 -0.48
N ILE A 260 4.36 9.10 -1.48
CA ILE A 260 4.12 9.81 -2.75
C ILE A 260 2.88 9.24 -3.45
N ALA A 261 2.81 7.91 -3.58
CA ALA A 261 1.67 7.26 -4.23
C ALA A 261 0.35 7.57 -3.51
N LYS A 262 0.32 7.46 -2.18
CA LYS A 262 -0.85 7.79 -1.37
C LYS A 262 -1.25 9.26 -1.48
N ALA A 263 -0.28 10.17 -1.52
CA ALA A 263 -0.52 11.60 -1.63
C ALA A 263 -1.10 11.97 -2.99
N ILE A 264 -0.66 11.31 -4.06
CA ILE A 264 -1.18 11.52 -5.42
C ILE A 264 -2.64 11.08 -5.54
N VAL A 265 -3.01 9.95 -4.93
CA VAL A 265 -4.36 9.38 -5.02
C VAL A 265 -5.32 9.97 -3.98
N GLY A 266 -4.80 10.69 -2.98
CA GLY A 266 -5.59 11.19 -1.86
C GLY A 266 -5.98 10.10 -0.86
N ALA A 267 -5.17 9.04 -0.76
CA ALA A 267 -5.35 8.01 0.26
C ALA A 267 -5.01 8.57 1.64
N PRO A 268 -5.64 8.06 2.72
CA PRO A 268 -5.32 8.50 4.07
C PRO A 268 -3.84 8.22 4.38
N ILE A 269 -3.11 9.28 4.70
CA ILE A 269 -1.71 9.22 5.12
C ILE A 269 -1.63 9.66 6.58
N ASP A 270 -1.09 8.75 7.37
CA ASP A 270 -0.65 9.03 8.73
C ASP A 270 0.65 9.87 8.62
N VAL A 271 0.65 11.12 9.11
CA VAL A 271 1.84 12.00 8.99
C VAL A 271 2.98 11.40 9.78
N GLU A 272 4.06 11.10 9.09
CA GLU A 272 5.30 10.61 9.67
C GLU A 272 6.45 11.44 9.08
N SER A 273 7.16 12.19 9.91
CA SER A 273 8.45 12.76 9.53
C SER A 273 9.52 11.71 9.76
N ARG A 274 10.53 11.61 8.90
CA ARG A 274 11.58 10.59 9.04
C ARG A 274 12.97 11.19 8.94
N VAL A 275 13.85 10.81 9.87
CA VAL A 275 15.29 11.11 9.83
C VAL A 275 16.01 9.78 9.88
N ARG A 276 16.75 9.46 8.81
CA ARG A 276 17.35 8.12 8.59
C ARG A 276 16.30 7.01 8.82
N GLU A 277 16.51 6.16 9.81
CA GLU A 277 15.61 5.06 10.13
C GLU A 277 14.50 5.45 11.12
N THR A 278 14.72 6.52 11.90
CA THR A 278 13.83 6.99 12.97
C THR A 278 12.62 7.72 12.41
N ARG A 279 11.44 7.24 12.79
CA ARG A 279 10.13 7.80 12.50
C ARG A 279 9.74 8.80 13.60
N PHE A 280 9.08 9.90 13.23
CA PHE A 280 8.59 10.96 14.11
C PHE A 280 7.12 11.26 13.82
N VAL A 281 6.30 11.37 14.86
CA VAL A 281 4.88 11.70 14.78
C VAL A 281 4.56 12.78 15.81
N VAL A 282 4.14 13.95 15.35
CA VAL A 282 3.76 15.07 16.23
C VAL A 282 2.49 14.70 16.99
N VAL A 283 2.60 14.65 18.33
CA VAL A 283 1.49 14.33 19.24
C VAL A 283 0.76 15.60 19.64
N ASP A 284 1.52 16.61 20.04
CA ASP A 284 0.99 17.93 20.39
C ASP A 284 1.98 19.02 19.95
N SER A 285 1.46 20.16 19.54
CA SER A 285 2.28 21.29 19.13
C SER A 285 1.58 22.63 19.36
N VAL A 286 2.34 23.57 19.93
CA VAL A 286 1.93 24.94 20.21
C VAL A 286 3.02 25.84 19.64
N GLY A 287 2.80 26.40 18.44
CA GLY A 287 3.86 27.12 17.75
C GLY A 287 3.66 27.32 16.25
N ASN A 288 4.71 27.81 15.59
CA ASN A 288 4.77 28.02 14.14
C ASN A 288 6.12 27.56 13.57
N MET A 289 6.12 27.11 12.31
CA MET A 289 7.37 26.90 11.58
C MET A 289 8.00 28.23 11.19
N LYS A 290 9.28 28.40 11.51
CA LYS A 290 10.14 29.49 11.05
C LYS A 290 11.17 28.97 10.05
N GLN A 291 11.61 29.88 9.18
CA GLN A 291 12.71 29.63 8.24
C GLN A 291 13.91 30.46 8.68
N SER A 292 15.06 29.84 8.70
CA SER A 292 16.35 30.45 8.99
C SER A 292 17.33 30.14 7.87
N ALA A 293 18.37 30.96 7.78
CA ALA A 293 19.42 30.83 6.80
C ALA A 293 20.77 30.91 7.50
N LEU A 294 21.68 30.04 7.09
CA LEU A 294 23.07 30.02 7.52
C LEU A 294 23.93 30.29 6.29
N LEU A 295 24.83 31.26 6.38
CA LEU A 295 25.83 31.49 5.34
C LEU A 295 26.95 30.47 5.53
N CYS A 296 27.12 29.57 4.57
CA CYS A 296 28.10 28.51 4.58
C CYS A 296 29.20 28.83 3.59
N GLY A 297 30.47 28.73 3.98
CA GLY A 297 31.55 29.09 3.07
C GLY A 297 32.95 28.92 3.62
N MET A 298 33.90 28.76 2.69
CA MET A 298 35.33 28.71 2.98
C MET A 298 36.07 29.45 1.86
N GLY A 299 36.76 30.53 2.21
CA GLY A 299 37.42 31.39 1.22
C GLY A 299 36.40 32.04 0.26
N GLN A 300 36.54 31.80 -1.05
CA GLN A 300 35.67 32.37 -2.09
C GLN A 300 34.43 31.52 -2.39
N ALA A 301 34.38 30.26 -1.92
CA ALA A 301 33.21 29.40 -2.13
C ALA A 301 32.21 29.63 -1.00
N GLN A 302 31.00 30.08 -1.33
CA GLN A 302 29.92 30.33 -0.38
C GLN A 302 28.55 29.97 -0.95
N TYR A 303 27.64 29.50 -0.10
CA TYR A 303 26.23 29.31 -0.39
C TYR A 303 25.40 29.61 0.86
N VAL A 304 24.10 29.85 0.69
CA VAL A 304 23.20 30.10 1.82
C VAL A 304 22.37 28.85 2.07
N HIS A 305 22.66 28.14 3.16
CA HIS A 305 21.87 26.99 3.59
C HIS A 305 20.59 27.47 4.26
N GLN A 306 19.44 27.17 3.66
CA GLN A 306 18.14 27.47 4.25
C GLN A 306 17.57 26.24 4.95
N TYR A 307 17.06 26.44 6.17
CA TYR A 307 16.41 25.37 6.93
C TYR A 307 15.19 25.89 7.68
N LYS A 308 14.24 24.98 7.93
CA LYS A 308 13.04 25.27 8.71
C LYS A 308 13.13 24.64 10.10
N TRP A 309 12.56 25.30 11.09
CA TRP A 309 12.50 24.84 12.48
C TRP A 309 11.19 25.28 13.16
N TRP A 310 10.75 24.54 14.16
CA TRP A 310 9.52 24.82 14.90
C TRP A 310 9.80 25.76 16.08
N GLU A 311 9.16 26.93 16.09
CA GLU A 311 9.14 27.89 17.20
C GLU A 311 7.93 27.60 18.10
N GLY A 312 8.17 27.45 19.39
CA GLY A 312 7.20 27.03 20.41
C GLY A 312 7.40 25.58 20.87
N LYS A 313 6.47 25.10 21.69
CA LYS A 313 6.54 23.76 22.31
C LYS A 313 5.98 22.69 21.39
N GLU A 314 6.65 21.54 21.34
CA GLU A 314 6.23 20.39 20.54
C GLU A 314 6.57 19.08 21.26
N THR A 315 5.58 18.19 21.36
CA THR A 315 5.74 16.82 21.84
C THR A 315 5.62 15.87 20.67
N VAL A 316 6.68 15.09 20.43
CA VAL A 316 6.80 14.23 19.25
C VAL A 316 7.09 12.81 19.69
N PHE A 317 6.26 11.88 19.24
CA PHE A 317 6.53 10.45 19.35
C PHE A 317 7.61 10.06 18.34
N PHE A 318 8.58 9.23 18.74
CA PHE A 318 9.56 8.66 17.83
C PHE A 318 9.68 7.14 17.96
N GLU A 319 10.08 6.50 16.86
CA GLU A 319 10.26 5.06 16.75
C GLU A 319 11.43 4.70 15.83
N ASN A 320 12.38 3.93 16.33
CA ASN A 320 13.47 3.31 15.57
C ASN A 320 13.63 1.85 15.99
N GLY A 321 13.13 0.92 15.17
CA GLY A 321 13.06 -0.49 15.53
C GLY A 321 12.25 -0.73 16.80
N PHE A 322 12.88 -1.25 17.85
CA PHE A 322 12.26 -1.48 19.16
C PHE A 322 12.42 -0.28 20.13
N ILE A 323 13.18 0.75 19.75
CA ILE A 323 13.39 1.96 20.56
C ILE A 323 12.26 2.94 20.26
N LYS A 324 11.48 3.31 21.29
CA LYS A 324 10.32 4.19 21.18
C LYS A 324 10.34 5.23 22.27
N GLY A 325 9.90 6.44 21.99
CA GLY A 325 9.83 7.46 23.02
C GLY A 325 9.03 8.68 22.63
N TYR A 326 8.98 9.64 23.55
CA TYR A 326 8.56 11.00 23.27
C TYR A 326 9.74 11.93 23.42
N VAL A 327 9.92 12.83 22.46
CA VAL A 327 10.81 13.99 22.62
C VAL A 327 9.93 15.21 22.81
N ASN A 328 10.16 15.92 23.91
CA ASN A 328 9.59 17.23 24.17
C ASN A 328 10.64 18.26 23.79
N LYS A 329 10.30 19.17 22.89
CA LYS A 329 11.17 20.26 22.47
C LYS A 329 10.46 21.61 22.61
N GLU A 330 11.27 22.64 22.78
CA GLU A 330 10.82 24.04 22.78
C GLU A 330 11.79 24.81 21.89
N ASP A 331 11.26 25.45 20.85
CA ASP A 331 12.08 26.04 19.79
C ASP A 331 13.07 25.01 19.24
N ARG A 332 14.36 25.34 19.15
CA ARG A 332 15.42 24.42 18.73
C ARG A 332 16.04 23.64 19.88
N ARG A 333 15.43 23.59 21.08
CA ARG A 333 16.02 22.94 22.26
C ARG A 333 15.25 21.68 22.63
N ILE A 334 15.98 20.60 22.91
CA ILE A 334 15.41 19.39 23.53
C ILE A 334 15.20 19.70 25.01
N VAL A 335 13.97 19.52 25.49
CA VAL A 335 13.58 19.71 26.89
C VAL A 335 13.67 18.39 27.65
N SER A 336 13.07 17.34 27.11
CA SER A 336 13.17 15.98 27.66
C SER A 336 12.98 14.91 26.59
N VAL A 337 13.51 13.73 26.86
CA VAL A 337 13.32 12.50 26.08
C VAL A 337 12.87 11.40 27.01
N GLU A 338 11.67 10.88 26.77
CA GLU A 338 11.09 9.79 27.54
C GLU A 338 11.10 8.52 26.70
N LEU A 339 11.91 7.53 27.08
CA LEU A 339 12.08 6.27 26.37
C LEU A 339 11.16 5.18 26.93
N ASN A 340 10.78 4.22 26.09
CA ASN A 340 10.30 2.95 26.59
C ASN A 340 11.40 2.20 27.35
N SER A 341 11.02 1.22 28.18
CA SER A 341 12.01 0.31 28.77
C SER A 341 12.71 -0.51 27.69
N LEU A 342 14.04 -0.58 27.75
CA LEU A 342 14.90 -1.24 26.77
C LEU A 342 15.77 -2.33 27.42
N PRO A 343 16.29 -3.29 26.65
CA PRO A 343 17.35 -4.18 27.12
C PRO A 343 18.58 -3.39 27.57
N LEU A 344 19.28 -3.88 28.60
CA LEU A 344 20.55 -3.29 29.04
C LEU A 344 21.58 -3.30 27.91
N MET A 345 22.46 -2.30 27.90
CA MET A 345 23.50 -2.09 26.88
C MET A 345 22.95 -1.83 25.47
N THR A 346 21.71 -1.34 25.35
CA THR A 346 21.18 -0.87 24.06
C THR A 346 21.89 0.43 23.63
N ASN A 347 22.47 0.46 22.44
CA ASN A 347 23.09 1.65 21.87
C ASN A 347 22.02 2.65 21.39
N LEU A 348 22.01 3.85 21.99
CA LEU A 348 21.06 4.91 21.69
C LEU A 348 21.65 6.02 20.82
N ARG A 349 22.95 6.00 20.54
CA ARG A 349 23.65 7.07 19.82
C ARG A 349 23.01 7.42 18.47
N PRO A 350 22.62 6.46 17.60
CA PRO A 350 21.98 6.77 16.34
C PRO A 350 20.66 7.53 16.53
N VAL A 351 19.83 7.09 17.48
CA VAL A 351 18.53 7.70 17.78
C VAL A 351 18.72 9.10 18.35
N LEU A 352 19.64 9.30 19.29
CA LEU A 352 19.92 10.62 19.88
C LEU A 352 20.39 11.63 18.83
N LEU A 353 21.21 11.21 17.86
CA LEU A 353 21.61 12.04 16.73
C LEU A 353 20.43 12.37 15.81
N ASP A 354 19.51 11.43 15.58
CA ASP A 354 18.29 11.67 14.81
C ASP A 354 17.38 12.68 15.52
N LEU A 355 17.21 12.56 16.85
CA LEU A 355 16.46 13.52 17.67
C LEU A 355 17.10 14.91 17.60
N MET A 356 18.42 15.00 17.73
CA MET A 356 19.17 16.26 17.68
C MET A 356 19.03 16.94 16.31
N PHE A 357 19.12 16.16 15.21
CA PHE A 357 18.87 16.66 13.87
C PHE A 357 17.42 17.13 13.72
N TYR A 358 16.45 16.28 14.06
CA TYR A 358 15.01 16.60 13.96
C TYR A 358 14.65 17.87 14.70
N CYS A 359 15.13 18.01 15.94
CA CYS A 359 14.85 19.17 16.79
C CYS A 359 15.63 20.42 16.36
N ARG A 360 16.63 20.29 15.47
CA ARG A 360 17.60 21.34 15.10
C ARG A 360 18.40 21.82 16.32
N ALA A 361 18.72 20.91 17.23
CA ALA A 361 19.28 21.23 18.55
C ALA A 361 20.81 21.28 18.62
N ALA A 362 21.49 20.95 17.52
CA ALA A 362 22.93 21.14 17.40
C ALA A 362 23.25 22.59 16.99
N GLU A 363 24.34 23.13 17.53
CA GLU A 363 24.88 24.42 17.09
C GLU A 363 25.58 24.25 15.74
N THR A 364 26.46 23.25 15.61
CA THR A 364 27.19 22.97 14.38
C THR A 364 26.26 22.40 13.31
N GLY A 365 26.26 23.03 12.14
CA GLY A 365 25.42 22.68 11.00
C GLY A 365 24.17 23.56 10.83
N PHE A 366 23.70 24.22 11.91
CA PHE A 366 22.51 25.09 11.89
C PHE A 366 22.79 26.54 12.32
N ASP A 367 23.47 26.74 13.44
CA ASP A 367 23.88 28.06 13.94
C ASP A 367 25.28 28.45 13.46
N ILE A 368 26.16 27.46 13.37
CA ILE A 368 27.56 27.62 12.98
C ILE A 368 27.83 26.67 11.81
N ASP A 369 28.62 27.09 10.83
CA ASP A 369 29.01 26.20 9.73
C ASP A 369 30.01 25.12 10.19
N PHE A 370 30.17 24.07 9.40
CA PHE A 370 31.16 23.03 9.66
C PHE A 370 32.59 23.60 9.49
N PRO A 371 33.60 23.02 10.18
CA PRO A 371 34.99 23.50 10.09
C PRO A 371 35.65 23.26 8.72
N LEU A 372 34.93 22.68 7.76
CA LEU A 372 35.37 22.40 6.39
C LEU A 372 34.25 22.78 5.43
N TYR A 373 34.60 23.17 4.21
CA TYR A 373 33.61 23.46 3.17
C TYR A 373 32.86 22.19 2.76
N ILE A 374 31.54 22.19 2.93
CA ILE A 374 30.66 21.09 2.53
C ILE A 374 29.64 21.60 1.52
N ILE A 375 29.61 21.00 0.34
CA ILE A 375 28.60 21.29 -0.69
C ILE A 375 27.21 20.94 -0.14
N GLU A 376 26.21 21.75 -0.46
CA GLU A 376 24.87 21.69 0.12
C GLU A 376 24.25 20.28 0.11
N GLU A 377 24.37 19.53 -1.00
CA GLU A 377 23.76 18.20 -1.13
C GLU A 377 24.36 17.16 -0.15
N ARG A 378 25.59 17.39 0.33
CA ARG A 378 26.26 16.49 1.27
C ARG A 378 26.09 16.92 2.73
N ARG A 379 25.52 18.10 2.99
CA ARG A 379 25.45 18.71 4.33
C ARG A 379 24.75 17.82 5.34
N LYS A 380 23.61 17.23 4.97
CA LYS A 380 22.84 16.32 5.82
C LYS A 380 23.63 15.07 6.20
N ARG A 381 24.29 14.42 5.22
CA ARG A 381 25.13 13.24 5.48
C ARG A 381 26.31 13.60 6.38
N TYR A 382 26.97 14.71 6.08
CA TYR A 382 28.12 15.19 6.85
C TYR A 382 27.75 15.57 8.29
N PHE A 383 26.53 16.08 8.52
CA PHE A 383 26.03 16.34 9.87
C PHE A 383 26.14 15.08 10.76
N PHE A 384 25.70 13.92 10.27
CA PHE A 384 25.76 12.68 11.06
C PHE A 384 27.21 12.20 11.22
N GLU A 385 28.01 12.22 10.15
CA GLU A 385 29.43 11.82 10.18
C GLU A 385 30.26 12.67 11.14
N TYR A 386 29.99 13.99 11.21
CA TYR A 386 30.66 14.93 12.10
C TYR A 386 30.31 14.68 13.57
N HIS A 387 29.03 14.62 13.91
CA HIS A 387 28.56 14.47 15.29
C HIS A 387 28.78 13.06 15.87
N GLU A 388 29.01 12.06 15.01
CA GLU A 388 29.47 10.74 15.42
C GLU A 388 30.93 10.75 15.92
N LYS A 389 31.75 11.70 15.43
CA LYS A 389 33.15 11.87 15.90
C LYS A 389 33.29 12.95 16.97
N HIS A 390 32.35 13.89 17.03
CA HIS A 390 32.39 15.06 17.91
C HIS A 390 31.11 15.16 18.76
N PRO A 391 31.05 14.47 19.91
CA PRO A 391 29.83 14.39 20.73
C PRO A 391 29.55 15.64 21.57
N GLN A 392 30.33 16.71 21.43
CA GLN A 392 30.22 17.92 22.26
C GLN A 392 28.83 18.56 22.15
N ASP A 393 28.31 18.70 20.92
CA ASP A 393 26.97 19.26 20.69
C ASP A 393 25.86 18.29 21.16
N LEU A 394 26.12 16.98 21.17
CA LEU A 394 25.22 16.00 21.77
C LEU A 394 25.13 16.22 23.30
N PHE A 395 26.27 16.35 23.99
CA PHE A 395 26.29 16.60 25.43
C PHE A 395 25.66 17.96 25.80
N LYS A 396 25.86 19.00 24.98
CA LYS A 396 25.17 20.29 25.16
C LYS A 396 23.64 20.15 24.99
N ALA A 397 23.19 19.42 23.96
CA ALA A 397 21.77 19.27 23.68
C ALA A 397 21.03 18.49 24.80
N PHE A 398 21.62 17.41 25.30
CA PHE A 398 21.00 16.51 26.27
C PHE A 398 21.35 16.77 27.74
N GLY A 399 22.38 17.57 28.02
CA GLY A 399 22.87 17.83 29.39
C GLY A 399 23.63 16.64 29.98
N VAL A 400 24.44 16.90 31.01
CA VAL A 400 25.25 15.88 31.71
C VAL A 400 24.95 15.92 33.20
N SER A 401 24.71 14.75 33.78
CA SER A 401 24.36 14.54 35.19
C SER A 401 25.20 13.41 35.79
N THR A 402 25.30 13.37 37.12
CA THR A 402 25.92 12.28 37.88
C THR A 402 25.00 11.08 38.08
N LYS A 403 23.70 11.22 37.75
CA LYS A 403 22.69 10.16 37.82
C LYS A 403 21.81 10.18 36.58
N GLY A 404 21.47 9.00 36.06
CA GLY A 404 20.58 8.85 34.92
C GLY A 404 20.52 7.40 34.45
N ILE A 405 19.94 7.21 33.27
CA ILE A 405 19.70 5.88 32.68
C ILE A 405 20.51 5.61 31.40
N VAL A 406 21.10 6.64 30.81
CA VAL A 406 21.90 6.55 29.58
C VAL A 406 23.28 7.12 29.87
N SER A 407 24.33 6.32 29.69
CA SER A 407 25.72 6.73 29.90
C SER A 407 26.16 7.81 28.90
N LEU A 408 27.29 8.47 29.16
CA LEU A 408 27.89 9.40 28.18
C LEU A 408 28.32 8.73 26.87
N ASP A 409 28.59 7.42 26.90
CA ASP A 409 28.84 6.61 25.70
C ASP A 409 27.54 6.25 24.95
N CYS A 410 26.41 6.78 25.41
CA CYS A 410 25.07 6.63 24.83
C CYS A 410 24.51 5.20 24.90
N TYR A 411 24.87 4.43 25.94
CA TYR A 411 24.29 3.10 26.20
C TYR A 411 23.25 3.15 27.31
N TYR A 412 22.13 2.47 27.07
CA TYR A 412 21.04 2.34 28.05
C TYR A 412 21.42 1.37 29.17
N GLY A 413 21.30 1.80 30.43
CA GLY A 413 21.53 0.99 31.61
C GLY A 413 22.99 0.60 31.85
N GLU A 414 23.94 1.22 31.16
CA GLU A 414 25.36 1.05 31.39
C GLU A 414 25.79 1.80 32.66
N PRO A 415 26.45 1.14 33.64
CA PRO A 415 27.03 1.82 34.79
C PRO A 415 28.14 2.79 34.35
N SER A 416 27.95 4.08 34.58
CA SER A 416 28.92 5.12 34.22
C SER A 416 29.05 6.18 35.32
N SER A 417 30.14 6.94 35.28
CA SER A 417 30.37 8.10 36.17
C SER A 417 29.55 9.33 35.76
N GLY A 418 28.99 9.33 34.54
CA GLY A 418 28.14 10.40 34.03
C GLY A 418 27.03 9.87 33.12
N TYR A 419 25.91 10.58 33.10
CA TYR A 419 24.71 10.22 32.37
C TYR A 419 24.13 11.43 31.63
N LEU A 420 23.33 11.18 30.61
CA LEU A 420 22.55 12.21 29.93
C LEU A 420 21.37 12.65 30.81
N GLU A 421 21.28 13.94 31.11
CA GLU A 421 20.32 14.50 32.09
C GLU A 421 18.87 14.44 31.59
N LYS A 422 18.64 14.77 30.32
CA LYS A 422 17.29 14.91 29.75
C LYS A 422 16.65 13.60 29.31
N VAL A 423 17.29 12.46 29.52
CA VAL A 423 16.81 11.16 29.05
C VAL A 423 16.29 10.34 30.23
N SER A 424 15.02 9.98 30.21
CA SER A 424 14.34 9.21 31.27
C SER A 424 13.52 8.06 30.70
N VAL A 425 13.15 7.08 31.54
CA VAL A 425 12.20 6.02 31.17
C VAL A 425 10.78 6.52 31.40
N CYS A 426 9.92 6.36 30.41
CA CYS A 426 8.50 6.64 30.52
C CYS A 426 7.84 5.61 31.44
N ALA A 427 7.05 6.06 32.42
CA ALA A 427 6.31 5.18 33.33
C ALA A 427 5.13 4.46 32.63
N SER A 428 4.71 4.96 31.46
CA SER A 428 3.59 4.44 30.68
C SER A 428 4.03 3.97 29.29
N THR A 429 3.16 3.22 28.62
CA THR A 429 3.43 2.74 27.26
C THR A 429 3.54 3.92 26.28
N VAL A 430 4.68 4.04 25.60
CA VAL A 430 4.91 5.10 24.61
C VAL A 430 4.15 4.81 23.31
N GLN A 431 3.15 5.63 22.97
CA GLN A 431 2.26 5.45 21.80
C GLN A 431 1.77 6.77 21.17
N PRO A 432 1.64 6.87 19.83
CA PRO A 432 1.03 8.04 19.21
C PRO A 432 -0.50 7.99 19.37
N TYR A 433 -1.08 8.77 20.29
CA TYR A 433 -2.53 8.79 20.53
C TYR A 433 -3.34 9.62 19.53
N SER A 434 -2.70 10.42 18.67
CA SER A 434 -3.39 11.21 17.66
C SER A 434 -2.70 11.16 16.30
N ILE A 435 -3.27 10.39 15.38
CA ILE A 435 -2.97 10.55 13.96
C ILE A 435 -4.11 11.39 13.37
N LYS A 436 -3.90 12.70 13.28
CA LYS A 436 -4.75 13.54 12.43
C LYS A 436 -4.44 13.18 10.98
N SER A 437 -5.45 12.83 10.19
CA SER A 437 -5.32 12.74 8.73
C SER A 437 -5.25 14.15 8.16
N TRP A 438 -4.25 14.42 7.33
CA TRP A 438 -4.09 15.72 6.68
C TRP A 438 -4.24 15.59 5.18
N ASP A 439 -4.56 16.69 4.51
CA ASP A 439 -4.54 16.76 3.06
C ASP A 439 -3.10 16.93 2.59
N TYR A 440 -2.73 16.23 1.52
CA TYR A 440 -1.40 16.31 0.92
C TYR A 440 -1.47 16.78 -0.52
N ARG A 441 -0.42 17.47 -0.96
CA ARG A 441 -0.19 17.90 -2.33
C ARG A 441 1.18 17.42 -2.76
N VAL A 442 1.29 16.90 -3.98
CA VAL A 442 2.57 16.50 -4.56
C VAL A 442 3.01 17.54 -5.60
N GLY A 443 4.26 17.99 -5.51
CA GLY A 443 4.91 18.90 -6.44
C GLY A 443 5.21 18.27 -7.79
N LYS A 444 5.67 19.08 -8.75
CA LYS A 444 6.03 18.61 -10.10
C LYS A 444 7.25 17.67 -10.11
N ASP A 445 8.10 17.82 -9.11
CA ASP A 445 9.31 17.08 -8.80
C ASP A 445 9.06 15.83 -7.94
N LEU A 446 7.80 15.49 -7.64
CA LEU A 446 7.39 14.41 -6.73
C LEU A 446 7.67 14.67 -5.24
N THR A 447 7.98 15.91 -4.86
CA THR A 447 8.10 16.33 -3.45
C THR A 447 6.71 16.42 -2.81
N VAL A 448 6.56 15.87 -1.60
CA VAL A 448 5.26 15.78 -0.89
C VAL A 448 5.13 16.91 0.12
N TYR A 449 4.04 17.67 0.01
CA TYR A 449 3.66 18.76 0.89
C TYR A 449 2.38 18.40 1.66
N LYS A 450 2.36 18.66 2.95
CA LYS A 450 1.19 18.58 3.83
C LYS A 450 0.51 19.93 3.91
N LYS A 451 -0.79 19.97 3.64
CA LYS A 451 -1.61 21.17 3.72
C LYS A 451 -2.15 21.34 5.14
N MET A 452 -1.84 22.47 5.76
CA MET A 452 -2.35 22.90 7.06
C MET A 452 -3.12 24.22 6.89
N GLY A 453 -4.41 24.12 6.57
CA GLY A 453 -5.23 25.31 6.25
C GLY A 453 -4.70 26.03 5.01
N ASN A 454 -4.22 27.27 5.19
CA ASN A 454 -3.62 28.09 4.13
C ASN A 454 -2.11 27.86 3.92
N ARG A 455 -1.50 26.92 4.65
CA ARG A 455 -0.05 26.68 4.64
C ARG A 455 0.28 25.31 4.05
N GLU A 456 1.46 25.20 3.46
CA GLU A 456 2.02 23.92 2.97
C GLU A 456 3.37 23.67 3.65
N ILE A 457 3.53 22.49 4.25
CA ILE A 457 4.76 22.03 4.90
C ILE A 457 5.31 20.87 4.09
N GLU A 458 6.56 20.96 3.66
CA GLU A 458 7.24 19.85 3.00
C GLU A 458 7.43 18.69 3.99
N VAL A 459 7.01 17.49 3.59
CA VAL A 459 7.08 16.28 4.41
C VAL A 459 8.13 15.30 3.88
N GLN A 460 8.27 15.22 2.56
CA GLN A 460 9.22 14.33 1.91
C GLN A 460 9.75 14.97 0.63
N ASP A 461 11.03 15.29 0.62
CA ASP A 461 11.80 15.57 -0.59
C ASP A 461 12.35 14.25 -1.17
N ILE A 462 12.12 14.02 -2.46
CA ILE A 462 12.59 12.83 -3.16
C ILE A 462 14.10 12.83 -3.41
N ALA A 463 14.72 14.01 -3.49
CA ALA A 463 16.17 14.15 -3.65
C ALA A 463 16.92 13.62 -2.43
N GLU A 464 16.28 13.63 -1.26
CA GLU A 464 16.85 13.14 -0.01
C GLU A 464 16.63 11.63 0.25
N VAL A 465 15.87 10.93 -0.60
CA VAL A 465 15.53 9.50 -0.40
C VAL A 465 16.52 8.60 -1.13
N GLU A 466 17.08 7.62 -0.42
CA GLU A 466 17.94 6.60 -1.03
C GLU A 466 17.14 5.57 -1.85
N PHE A 467 17.60 5.33 -3.09
CA PHE A 467 16.98 4.43 -4.06
C PHE A 467 17.53 2.98 -4.01
N ASN A 468 17.72 2.45 -2.81
CA ASN A 468 18.47 1.21 -2.56
C ASN A 468 17.60 -0.02 -2.29
N MET A 469 16.26 0.11 -2.29
CA MET A 469 15.41 -0.98 -1.81
C MET A 469 15.40 -2.17 -2.79
N ARG A 470 15.63 -3.37 -2.23
CA ARG A 470 15.62 -4.66 -2.94
C ARG A 470 14.58 -5.57 -2.28
N ALA A 471 13.47 -5.80 -2.96
CA ALA A 471 12.40 -6.70 -2.56
C ALA A 471 11.75 -7.30 -3.82
N PRO A 472 11.07 -8.46 -3.74
CA PRO A 472 10.22 -8.93 -4.84
C PRO A 472 9.02 -7.98 -5.02
N TYR A 473 8.52 -7.83 -6.25
CA TYR A 473 7.28 -7.09 -6.51
C TYR A 473 6.06 -7.79 -5.90
N PRO A 474 4.93 -7.07 -5.71
CA PRO A 474 3.69 -7.69 -5.25
C PRO A 474 3.26 -8.83 -6.18
N ASN A 475 2.65 -9.87 -5.61
CA ASN A 475 2.11 -10.98 -6.40
C ASN A 475 1.02 -10.47 -7.35
N GLY A 476 0.95 -11.02 -8.56
CA GLY A 476 -0.08 -10.66 -9.54
C GLY A 476 0.12 -9.31 -10.25
N VAL A 477 1.30 -8.68 -10.12
CA VAL A 477 1.65 -7.46 -10.86
C VAL A 477 1.72 -7.75 -12.36
N SER A 478 1.06 -6.87 -13.12
CA SER A 478 1.07 -6.82 -14.57
C SER A 478 1.17 -5.37 -15.01
N PHE A 479 1.80 -5.15 -16.16
CA PHE A 479 1.97 -3.83 -16.74
C PHE A 479 1.19 -3.80 -18.05
N SER A 480 0.43 -2.73 -18.32
CA SER A 480 -0.30 -2.58 -19.59
C SER A 480 0.45 -1.68 -20.59
N GLU A 481 1.24 -0.72 -20.11
CA GLU A 481 2.01 0.20 -20.93
C GLU A 481 3.43 -0.30 -21.23
N LEU A 482 3.88 -0.08 -22.47
CA LEU A 482 5.19 -0.49 -22.98
C LEU A 482 6.35 0.07 -22.14
N GLU A 483 6.25 1.30 -21.64
CA GLU A 483 7.32 1.97 -20.89
C GLU A 483 7.66 1.22 -19.59
N HIS A 484 6.68 0.52 -19.00
CA HIS A 484 6.83 -0.25 -17.77
C HIS A 484 7.34 -1.68 -18.01
N PHE A 485 7.43 -2.16 -19.25
CA PHE A 485 7.96 -3.52 -19.55
C PHE A 485 9.45 -3.66 -19.21
N ASN A 486 10.17 -2.54 -19.10
CA ASN A 486 11.54 -2.49 -18.59
C ASN A 486 11.66 -2.94 -17.13
N LEU A 487 10.56 -2.97 -16.37
CA LEU A 487 10.52 -3.47 -15.00
C LEU A 487 10.55 -5.00 -14.92
N TYR A 488 10.25 -5.72 -16.02
CA TYR A 488 10.40 -7.18 -16.08
C TYR A 488 11.88 -7.55 -16.13
N THR A 489 12.37 -8.30 -15.15
CA THR A 489 13.77 -8.78 -15.10
C THR A 489 14.03 -9.95 -16.06
N SER A 490 13.00 -10.73 -16.40
CA SER A 490 13.09 -11.83 -17.37
C SER A 490 13.07 -11.31 -18.80
N SER A 491 14.13 -11.59 -19.57
CA SER A 491 14.26 -11.26 -21.00
C SER A 491 13.16 -11.90 -21.85
N ILE A 492 12.76 -13.13 -21.53
CA ILE A 492 11.68 -13.86 -22.21
C ILE A 492 10.34 -13.16 -21.99
N VAL A 493 9.99 -12.83 -20.73
CA VAL A 493 8.71 -12.19 -20.39
C VAL A 493 8.65 -10.77 -20.96
N ARG A 494 9.77 -10.04 -20.90
CA ARG A 494 9.87 -8.71 -21.53
C ARG A 494 9.66 -8.81 -23.04
N PHE A 495 10.38 -9.71 -23.70
CA PHE A 495 10.28 -9.90 -25.15
C PHE A 495 8.88 -10.33 -25.57
N SER A 496 8.25 -11.29 -24.85
CA SER A 496 6.91 -11.76 -25.18
C SER A 496 5.87 -10.64 -25.05
N LYS A 497 5.92 -9.84 -23.98
CA LYS A 497 4.99 -8.72 -23.76
C LYS A 497 5.16 -7.58 -24.77
N VAL A 498 6.41 -7.19 -25.07
CA VAL A 498 6.70 -6.21 -26.13
C VAL A 498 6.17 -6.73 -27.47
N THR A 499 6.39 -8.00 -27.79
CA THR A 499 5.95 -8.62 -29.05
C THR A 499 4.43 -8.70 -29.14
N GLU A 500 3.73 -9.14 -28.09
CA GLU A 500 2.26 -9.17 -28.02
C GLU A 500 1.65 -7.78 -28.29
N ASN A 501 2.21 -6.74 -27.68
CA ASN A 501 1.72 -5.36 -27.83
C ASN A 501 2.02 -4.79 -29.24
N LEU A 502 3.23 -4.97 -29.76
CA LEU A 502 3.60 -4.45 -31.09
C LEU A 502 2.92 -5.20 -32.24
N LEU A 503 2.64 -6.50 -32.08
CA LEU A 503 1.87 -7.27 -33.08
C LEU A 503 0.42 -6.83 -33.16
N THR A 504 -0.15 -6.36 -32.05
CA THR A 504 -1.54 -5.88 -31.95
C THR A 504 -1.67 -4.39 -32.28
N ASN A 505 -0.63 -3.58 -32.07
CA ASN A 505 -0.59 -2.16 -32.37
C ASN A 505 0.38 -1.84 -33.54
N THR A 506 -0.11 -2.03 -34.77
CA THR A 506 0.65 -1.82 -36.02
C THR A 506 1.15 -0.39 -36.19
N LYS A 507 0.39 0.61 -35.73
CA LYS A 507 0.80 2.02 -35.75
C LYS A 507 2.00 2.30 -34.85
N ALA A 508 2.04 1.69 -33.67
CA ALA A 508 3.20 1.80 -32.77
C ALA A 508 4.43 1.12 -33.38
N LEU A 509 4.28 -0.10 -33.91
CA LEU A 509 5.36 -0.83 -34.58
C LEU A 509 5.97 -0.02 -35.74
N LYS A 510 5.14 0.57 -36.60
CA LYS A 510 5.59 1.42 -37.70
C LYS A 510 6.41 2.60 -37.21
N ARG A 511 5.92 3.33 -36.18
CA ARG A 511 6.67 4.45 -35.58
C ARG A 511 8.04 4.02 -35.05
N TYR A 512 8.14 2.87 -34.38
CA TYR A 512 9.43 2.36 -33.90
C TYR A 512 10.39 2.02 -35.04
N LEU A 513 9.89 1.45 -36.14
CA LEU A 513 10.69 1.15 -37.32
C LEU A 513 11.17 2.43 -38.01
N ASP A 514 10.29 3.41 -38.20
CA ASP A 514 10.60 4.71 -38.82
C ASP A 514 11.64 5.49 -37.98
N ASP A 515 11.45 5.55 -36.65
CA ASP A 515 12.38 6.20 -35.73
C ASP A 515 13.76 5.53 -35.73
N MET A 516 13.80 4.19 -35.79
CA MET A 516 15.04 3.42 -35.83
C MET A 516 15.75 3.55 -37.18
N GLY A 517 14.99 3.62 -38.28
CA GLY A 517 15.51 3.85 -39.63
C GLY A 517 16.11 5.24 -39.81
N THR A 518 15.54 6.26 -39.17
CA THR A 518 16.02 7.65 -39.23
C THR A 518 17.11 7.99 -38.22
N GLY A 519 17.41 7.08 -37.27
CA GLY A 519 18.42 7.30 -36.23
C GLY A 519 17.97 8.24 -35.10
N ASN A 520 16.70 8.68 -35.11
CA ASN A 520 16.12 9.61 -34.15
C ASN A 520 15.42 8.91 -32.96
N LEU A 521 15.80 7.66 -32.67
CA LEU A 521 15.18 6.93 -31.58
C LEU A 521 15.64 7.51 -30.22
N ALA A 522 14.74 8.21 -29.54
CA ALA A 522 14.99 8.73 -28.19
C ALA A 522 15.50 7.62 -27.26
N GLU A 523 16.50 7.94 -26.42
CA GLU A 523 17.20 6.97 -25.56
C GLU A 523 16.26 6.11 -24.69
N LYS A 524 15.10 6.66 -24.30
CA LYS A 524 14.03 5.96 -23.58
C LYS A 524 13.39 4.81 -24.37
N ARG A 525 13.19 4.97 -25.68
CA ARG A 525 12.60 3.96 -26.59
C ARG A 525 13.58 2.83 -26.89
N LEU A 526 14.88 3.13 -26.91
CA LEU A 526 15.95 2.13 -26.98
C LEU A 526 15.97 1.21 -25.76
N LYS A 527 15.67 1.71 -24.56
CA LYS A 527 15.67 0.90 -23.32
C LYS A 527 14.69 -0.28 -23.36
N LEU A 528 13.58 -0.14 -24.09
CA LEU A 528 12.56 -1.19 -24.25
C LEU A 528 13.10 -2.49 -24.84
N PHE A 529 13.97 -2.34 -25.84
CA PHE A 529 14.59 -3.45 -26.57
C PHE A 529 16.00 -3.76 -26.06
N LYS A 530 16.60 -2.90 -25.25
CA LYS A 530 17.86 -3.20 -24.56
C LYS A 530 17.63 -4.35 -23.56
N VAL A 531 18.55 -5.32 -23.54
CA VAL A 531 18.55 -6.49 -22.60
C VAL A 531 17.57 -7.64 -22.97
N THR A 532 16.74 -7.51 -24.01
CA THR A 532 15.95 -8.66 -24.50
C THR A 532 16.82 -9.69 -25.21
N VAL A 533 17.82 -9.22 -25.95
CA VAL A 533 18.77 -10.00 -26.74
C VAL A 533 20.20 -9.62 -26.32
N GLU A 534 21.14 -10.56 -26.45
CA GLU A 534 22.56 -10.29 -26.18
C GLU A 534 23.08 -9.16 -27.10
N THR A 535 24.05 -8.39 -26.61
CA THR A 535 24.76 -7.41 -27.45
C THR A 535 25.34 -8.14 -28.65
N ASN A 536 25.12 -7.59 -29.84
CA ASN A 536 25.44 -8.27 -31.10
C ASN A 536 26.12 -7.35 -32.12
N LYS A 537 26.87 -7.98 -33.03
CA LYS A 537 27.52 -7.36 -34.19
C LYS A 537 26.62 -6.97 -35.37
N TYR A 538 25.32 -7.28 -35.31
CA TYR A 538 24.41 -7.22 -36.46
C TYR A 538 23.48 -6.00 -36.48
N SER A 539 23.56 -5.14 -35.45
CA SER A 539 22.72 -3.94 -35.30
C SER A 539 22.74 -3.03 -36.55
N MET A 540 23.91 -2.82 -37.17
CA MET A 540 24.04 -2.01 -38.39
C MET A 540 23.34 -2.63 -39.61
N GLY A 541 23.46 -3.95 -39.80
CA GLY A 541 22.74 -4.68 -40.84
C GLY A 541 21.23 -4.62 -40.65
N ALA A 542 20.76 -4.72 -39.40
CA ALA A 542 19.35 -4.59 -39.06
C ALA A 542 18.82 -3.17 -39.35
N MET A 543 19.53 -2.11 -38.93
CA MET A 543 19.16 -0.72 -39.24
C MET A 543 19.14 -0.41 -40.75
N LYS A 544 20.04 -1.04 -41.53
CA LYS A 544 20.02 -0.91 -42.99
C LYS A 544 18.76 -1.57 -43.59
N ARG A 545 18.42 -2.79 -43.18
CA ARG A 545 17.19 -3.48 -43.65
C ARG A 545 15.91 -2.73 -43.24
N ILE A 546 15.87 -2.16 -42.04
CA ILE A 546 14.74 -1.32 -41.60
C ILE A 546 14.56 -0.10 -42.51
N ARG A 547 15.65 0.50 -43.01
CA ARG A 547 15.59 1.64 -43.95
C ARG A 547 15.19 1.27 -45.37
N GLU A 548 15.60 0.08 -45.83
CA GLU A 548 15.41 -0.35 -47.22
C GLU A 548 14.04 -1.00 -47.48
N GLU A 549 13.37 -1.47 -46.44
CA GLU A 549 12.10 -2.20 -46.54
C GLU A 549 10.88 -1.28 -46.37
N ASP A 550 9.84 -1.47 -47.20
CA ASP A 550 8.59 -0.72 -47.06
C ASP A 550 7.67 -1.33 -45.99
N TRP A 551 7.41 -0.54 -44.95
CA TRP A 551 6.59 -0.86 -43.78
C TRP A 551 5.15 -0.32 -43.87
N SER A 552 4.71 0.16 -45.03
CA SER A 552 3.34 0.62 -45.27
C SER A 552 2.29 -0.48 -45.04
N ASP A 553 2.55 -1.71 -45.49
CA ASP A 553 1.60 -2.85 -45.48
C ASP A 553 1.64 -3.72 -44.21
N LEU A 554 2.11 -3.18 -43.07
CA LEU A 554 2.22 -3.95 -41.83
C LEU A 554 0.88 -4.57 -41.39
N GLU A 555 -0.25 -3.92 -41.66
CA GLU A 555 -1.58 -4.44 -41.32
C GLU A 555 -1.97 -5.67 -42.15
N ALA A 556 -1.63 -5.73 -43.43
CA ALA A 556 -1.99 -6.86 -44.29
C ALA A 556 -1.07 -8.09 -44.12
N GLN A 557 0.15 -7.91 -43.60
CA GLN A 557 1.19 -8.96 -43.61
C GLN A 557 1.75 -9.28 -42.21
N PRO A 558 1.19 -10.29 -41.51
CA PRO A 558 1.68 -10.76 -40.20
C PRO A 558 3.17 -11.12 -40.17
N ALA A 559 3.70 -11.71 -41.25
CA ALA A 559 5.11 -12.08 -41.36
C ALA A 559 6.05 -10.86 -41.34
N LYS A 560 5.66 -9.75 -42.00
CA LYS A 560 6.40 -8.49 -41.96
C LYS A 560 6.43 -7.90 -40.54
N ARG A 561 5.35 -8.03 -39.76
CA ARG A 561 5.32 -7.56 -38.36
C ARG A 561 6.33 -8.31 -37.49
N ILE A 562 6.43 -9.62 -37.66
CA ILE A 562 7.39 -10.48 -36.93
C ILE A 562 8.82 -10.10 -37.29
N LYS A 563 9.10 -9.95 -38.59
CA LYS A 563 10.41 -9.52 -39.10
C LYS A 563 10.79 -8.13 -38.58
N GLY A 564 9.86 -7.17 -38.55
CA GLY A 564 10.09 -5.84 -38.00
C GLY A 564 10.49 -5.87 -36.51
N ILE A 565 9.78 -6.64 -35.70
CA ILE A 565 10.10 -6.82 -34.26
C ILE A 565 11.47 -7.49 -34.09
N TYR A 566 11.80 -8.48 -34.92
CA TYR A 566 13.11 -9.14 -34.93
C TYR A 566 14.24 -8.15 -35.20
N LEU A 567 14.10 -7.32 -36.24
CA LEU A 567 15.11 -6.33 -36.63
C LEU A 567 15.27 -5.23 -35.58
N LEU A 568 14.19 -4.77 -34.93
CA LEU A 568 14.25 -3.78 -33.85
C LEU A 568 15.07 -4.26 -32.66
N ASN A 569 14.91 -5.53 -32.25
CA ASN A 569 15.67 -6.12 -31.14
C ASN A 569 17.18 -6.23 -31.46
N LEU A 570 17.53 -6.57 -32.70
CA LEU A 570 18.92 -6.60 -33.16
C LEU A 570 19.54 -5.21 -33.20
N ALA A 571 18.81 -4.25 -33.78
CA ALA A 571 19.25 -2.89 -33.97
C ALA A 571 19.51 -2.19 -32.62
N ALA A 572 18.72 -2.47 -31.58
CA ALA A 572 18.81 -1.82 -30.27
C ALA A 572 19.95 -2.32 -29.35
N ASN A 573 20.61 -3.43 -29.67
CA ASN A 573 21.65 -4.05 -28.83
C ASN A 573 23.03 -4.14 -29.53
N PRO A 574 23.67 -3.02 -29.91
CA PRO A 574 24.98 -3.06 -30.56
C PRO A 574 26.12 -3.46 -29.60
N GLU A 575 27.08 -4.25 -30.07
CA GLU A 575 28.38 -4.40 -29.41
C GLU A 575 29.19 -3.09 -29.43
N THR A 576 29.92 -2.81 -28.34
CA THR A 576 30.74 -1.60 -28.16
C THR A 576 32.12 -1.69 -28.83
N ARG A 577 32.53 -2.85 -29.36
CA ARG A 577 33.87 -3.14 -29.93
C ARG A 577 33.79 -3.67 -31.38
N PRO A 578 34.89 -3.72 -32.14
CA PRO A 578 34.86 -3.64 -33.60
C PRO A 578 34.66 -5.01 -34.25
N GLY A 579 33.42 -5.47 -34.26
CA GLY A 579 32.93 -6.44 -35.22
C GLY A 579 31.60 -5.93 -35.70
N ARG A 580 31.56 -5.13 -36.77
CA ARG A 580 30.29 -4.68 -37.35
C ARG A 580 30.02 -5.52 -38.59
N SER A 581 28.97 -6.34 -38.55
CA SER A 581 28.56 -7.15 -39.69
C SER A 581 27.31 -6.55 -40.34
N MET A 582 27.30 -6.50 -41.67
CA MET A 582 26.13 -6.09 -42.45
C MET A 582 25.14 -7.24 -42.67
N ALA A 583 25.53 -8.48 -42.34
CA ALA A 583 24.63 -9.63 -42.40
C ALA A 583 23.66 -9.60 -41.22
N VAL A 584 22.42 -10.07 -41.43
CA VAL A 584 21.45 -10.27 -40.35
C VAL A 584 21.26 -11.78 -40.17
N PRO A 585 21.42 -12.33 -38.95
CA PRO A 585 21.28 -13.76 -38.71
C PRO A 585 19.82 -14.21 -38.89
N LYS A 586 19.60 -15.51 -39.12
CA LYS A 586 18.24 -16.08 -39.21
C LYS A 586 17.60 -16.36 -37.85
N ARG A 587 18.43 -16.55 -36.81
CA ARG A 587 18.03 -16.82 -35.42
C ARG A 587 18.95 -16.10 -34.46
N ILE A 588 18.41 -15.58 -33.36
CA ILE A 588 19.21 -15.03 -32.26
C ILE A 588 18.66 -15.45 -30.90
N ARG A 589 19.56 -15.63 -29.94
CA ARG A 589 19.24 -16.07 -28.58
C ARG A 589 18.78 -14.88 -27.72
N LEU A 590 17.77 -15.11 -26.89
CA LEU A 590 17.36 -14.12 -25.88
C LEU A 590 18.38 -14.11 -24.74
N ALA A 591 18.72 -12.92 -24.24
CA ALA A 591 19.74 -12.76 -23.19
C ALA A 591 19.39 -13.58 -21.95
N ASN A 592 20.38 -14.23 -21.33
CA ASN A 592 20.19 -15.02 -20.10
C ASN A 592 19.14 -16.14 -20.19
N SER A 593 18.87 -16.68 -21.39
CA SER A 593 17.94 -17.81 -21.58
C SER A 593 18.39 -18.76 -22.68
N ASN A 594 17.90 -20.00 -22.70
CA ASN A 594 18.16 -20.96 -23.81
C ASN A 594 17.20 -20.78 -25.01
N GLN A 595 16.30 -19.81 -24.95
CA GLN A 595 15.28 -19.58 -25.98
C GLN A 595 15.82 -18.66 -27.09
N TYR A 596 15.29 -18.81 -28.30
CA TYR A 596 15.69 -18.03 -29.46
C TYR A 596 14.49 -17.43 -30.21
N ILE A 597 14.76 -16.41 -31.01
CA ILE A 597 13.81 -15.75 -31.91
C ILE A 597 14.30 -15.95 -33.34
N SER A 598 13.38 -16.21 -34.28
CA SER A 598 13.68 -16.41 -35.70
C SER A 598 13.14 -15.25 -36.53
N GLU A 599 13.84 -14.89 -37.61
CA GLU A 599 13.49 -13.74 -38.47
C GLU A 599 12.06 -13.83 -39.04
N ASN A 600 11.65 -15.04 -39.45
CA ASN A 600 10.35 -15.29 -40.06
C ASN A 600 9.33 -15.94 -39.09
N GLY A 601 9.68 -16.17 -37.83
CA GLY A 601 8.82 -16.88 -36.88
C GLY A 601 8.60 -18.37 -37.22
N GLU A 602 9.58 -19.04 -37.83
CA GLU A 602 9.47 -20.48 -38.15
C GLU A 602 9.57 -21.36 -36.89
N SER A 603 10.32 -20.90 -35.88
CA SER A 603 10.52 -21.60 -34.61
C SER A 603 11.04 -20.65 -33.50
N GLY A 604 10.94 -21.06 -32.24
CA GLY A 604 11.38 -20.28 -31.09
C GLY A 604 10.21 -19.63 -30.33
N VAL A 605 10.47 -18.50 -29.66
CA VAL A 605 9.48 -17.82 -28.80
C VAL A 605 8.27 -17.27 -29.56
N VAL A 606 8.47 -16.89 -30.83
CA VAL A 606 7.41 -16.48 -31.76
C VAL A 606 7.33 -17.50 -32.86
N THR A 607 6.15 -18.08 -33.08
CA THR A 607 5.88 -19.00 -34.19
C THR A 607 4.71 -18.52 -35.03
N PHE A 608 4.86 -18.59 -36.35
CA PHE A 608 3.86 -18.24 -37.33
C PHE A 608 3.68 -19.37 -38.31
N ASN A 609 2.47 -19.91 -38.38
CA ASN A 609 2.12 -21.04 -39.25
C ASN A 609 1.29 -20.62 -40.47
N GLY A 610 1.34 -19.35 -40.87
CA GLY A 610 0.53 -18.78 -41.96
C GLY A 610 -0.88 -18.35 -41.55
N LYS A 611 -1.47 -18.93 -40.51
CA LYS A 611 -2.86 -18.64 -40.07
C LYS A 611 -2.95 -17.98 -38.69
N ALA A 612 -2.02 -18.27 -37.79
CA ALA A 612 -2.01 -17.73 -36.43
C ALA A 612 -0.57 -17.42 -35.98
N ILE A 613 -0.43 -16.35 -35.20
CA ILE A 613 0.82 -16.07 -34.49
C ILE A 613 0.69 -16.64 -33.08
N LYS A 614 1.68 -17.41 -32.65
CA LYS A 614 1.81 -17.81 -31.25
C LYS A 614 3.03 -17.15 -30.65
N VAL A 615 2.85 -16.56 -29.47
CA VAL A 615 3.94 -16.02 -28.65
C VAL A 615 3.96 -16.81 -27.35
N PHE A 616 5.05 -17.54 -27.08
CA PHE A 616 5.22 -18.33 -25.86
C PHE A 616 3.97 -19.17 -25.52
N GLU A 617 3.52 -19.97 -26.50
CA GLU A 617 2.34 -20.87 -26.46
C GLU A 617 0.94 -20.20 -26.51
N LYS A 618 0.84 -18.89 -26.27
CA LYS A 618 -0.42 -18.16 -26.39
C LYS A 618 -0.76 -17.86 -27.85
N LYS A 619 -1.92 -18.34 -28.32
CA LYS A 619 -2.46 -17.98 -29.65
C LYS A 619 -2.94 -16.53 -29.64
N LEU A 620 -2.31 -15.69 -30.45
CA LEU A 620 -2.86 -14.39 -30.84
C LEU A 620 -3.63 -14.64 -32.13
N CYS A 621 -4.97 -14.56 -32.08
CA CYS A 621 -5.76 -14.48 -33.30
C CYS A 621 -5.54 -13.09 -33.89
N PRO A 622 -4.86 -12.93 -35.04
CA PRO A 622 -4.92 -11.66 -35.73
C PRO A 622 -6.39 -11.44 -36.10
N LYS A 623 -6.99 -10.34 -35.65
CA LYS A 623 -8.22 -9.87 -36.29
C LYS A 623 -7.84 -9.64 -37.77
N MET A 624 -8.48 -10.40 -38.65
CA MET A 624 -8.40 -10.20 -40.10
C MET A 624 -9.02 -8.85 -40.47
#